data_AF-A0A2E6TRL3-F1
#
_entry.id   AF-A0A2E6TRL3-F1
#
_cell.length_a   1.000
_cell.length_b   1.000
_cell.length_c   1.000
_cell.angle_alpha   90.00
_cell.angle_beta   90.00
_cell.angle_gamma   90.00
#
_symmetry.space_group_name_H-M   'P 1'
#
loop_
_entity.id
_entity.type
_entity.pdbx_description
1 polymer ?
#
loop_
_entity_poly.entity_id
_entity_poly.type
_entity_poly.pdbx_seq_one_letter_code
_entity_poly.pdbx_strand_id
1 'polypeptide(L)' 'MQNEVVGFTAYSVEECSAAINRYGMQHYMEPISVAMIQEGEGTGATIKAMAVFTPGYQEEGYVEGSEA' A
#
# COMPACT_ATOMS: atom_id res chain seq x y z
N MET A 1 -1.78 2.86 16.98
CA MET A 1 -1.76 1.69 16.08
C MET A 1 -0.39 1.69 15.39
N GLN A 2 0.27 0.54 15.23
CA GLN A 2 1.68 0.48 14.79
C GLN A 2 1.77 0.34 13.28
N ASN A 3 2.85 0.83 12.67
CA ASN A 3 3.15 0.59 11.26
C ASN A 3 3.32 -0.91 11.00
N GLU A 4 2.92 -1.36 9.82
CA GLU A 4 3.02 -2.74 9.37
C GLU A 4 3.89 -2.85 8.11
N VAL A 5 4.54 -3.99 7.92
CA VAL A 5 5.32 -4.28 6.71
C VAL A 5 4.82 -5.58 6.10
N VAL A 6 4.48 -5.56 4.82
CA VAL A 6 3.93 -6.72 4.10
C VAL A 6 4.67 -6.96 2.79
N GLY A 7 4.95 -8.23 2.51
CA GLY A 7 5.58 -8.68 1.27
C GLY A 7 4.55 -9.04 0.20
N PHE A 8 4.86 -8.71 -1.05
CA PHE A 8 4.04 -9.00 -2.22
C PHE A 8 4.89 -9.67 -3.31
N THR A 9 4.25 -10.52 -4.10
CA THR A 9 4.82 -11.08 -5.33
C THR A 9 3.79 -10.94 -6.43
N ALA A 10 4.22 -10.45 -7.59
CA ALA A 10 3.35 -10.17 -8.74
C ALA A 10 4.12 -10.35 -10.04
N TYR A 11 3.42 -10.33 -11.18
CA TYR A 11 4.02 -10.43 -12.52
C TYR A 11 4.07 -9.09 -13.25
N SER A 12 3.44 -8.04 -12.73
CA SER A 12 3.62 -6.66 -13.19
C SER A 12 3.55 -5.64 -12.06
N VAL A 13 4.02 -4.41 -12.32
CA VAL A 13 3.98 -3.31 -11.36
C VAL A 13 2.53 -2.93 -11.03
N GLU A 14 1.65 -2.96 -12.03
CA GLU A 14 0.22 -2.68 -11.90
C GLU A 14 -0.47 -3.70 -11.00
N GLU A 15 -0.20 -4.99 -11.19
CA GLU A 15 -0.73 -6.05 -10.34
C GLU A 15 -0.25 -5.89 -8.89
N CYS A 16 1.05 -5.62 -8.70
CA CYS A 16 1.63 -5.37 -7.38
C CYS A 16 0.97 -4.17 -6.69
N SER A 17 0.81 -3.06 -7.42
CA SER A 17 0.14 -1.84 -6.93
C SER A 17 -1.31 -2.12 -6.54
N ALA A 18 -2.07 -2.86 -7.36
CA ALA A 18 -3.44 -3.24 -7.05
C ALA A 18 -3.53 -4.09 -5.78
N ALA A 19 -2.60 -5.03 -5.58
CA ALA A 19 -2.54 -5.85 -4.38
C ALA A 19 -2.20 -5.03 -3.11
N ILE A 20 -1.23 -4.12 -3.20
CA ILE A 20 -0.83 -3.22 -2.10
C ILE A 20 -2.02 -2.34 -1.67
N ASN A 21 -2.71 -1.72 -2.63
CA ASN A 21 -3.87 -0.87 -2.33
C ASN A 21 -5.03 -1.67 -1.73
N ARG A 22 -5.30 -2.88 -2.26
CA ARG A 22 -6.32 -3.77 -1.70
C ARG A 22 -6.01 -4.13 -0.25
N TYR A 23 -4.75 -4.45 0.06
CA TYR A 23 -4.31 -4.71 1.43
C TYR A 23 -4.60 -3.52 2.34
N GLY A 24 -4.15 -2.32 1.95
CA GLY A 24 -4.40 -1.10 2.72
C GLY A 24 -5.88 -0.89 3.02
N MET A 25 -6.75 -1.01 2.01
CA MET A 25 -8.20 -0.88 2.19
C MET A 25 -8.80 -1.93 3.13
N GLN A 26 -8.38 -3.19 3.03
CA GLN A 26 -8.89 -4.27 3.88
C GLN A 26 -8.47 -4.13 5.35
N HIS A 27 -7.36 -3.44 5.60
CA HIS A 27 -6.78 -3.27 6.93
C HIS A 27 -6.96 -1.86 7.51
N TYR A 28 -7.65 -0.95 6.82
CA TYR A 28 -7.79 0.46 7.20
C TYR A 28 -6.42 1.16 7.36
N MET A 29 -5.49 0.86 6.46
CA MET A 29 -4.13 1.38 6.45
C MET A 29 -3.79 2.00 5.09
N GLU A 30 -2.80 2.90 5.10
CA GLU A 30 -2.29 3.56 3.90
C GLU A 30 -0.83 3.15 3.64
N PRO A 31 -0.47 2.78 2.40
CA PRO A 31 0.92 2.50 2.05
C PRO A 31 1.72 3.81 2.01
N ILE A 32 2.79 3.90 2.81
CA ILE A 32 3.65 5.10 2.89
C ILE A 32 4.99 4.93 2.18
N SER A 33 5.41 3.68 1.93
CA SER A 33 6.65 3.38 1.23
C SER A 33 6.57 1.99 0.62
N VAL A 34 7.12 1.84 -0.59
CA VAL A 34 7.22 0.55 -1.28
C VAL A 34 8.62 0.43 -1.87
N ALA A 35 9.30 -0.67 -1.56
CA ALA A 35 10.52 -1.08 -2.24
C ALA A 35 10.22 -2.31 -3.10
N MET A 36 10.65 -2.32 -4.34
CA MET A 36 10.41 -3.42 -5.27
C MET A 36 11.67 -3.77 -6.07
N ILE A 37 11.83 -5.06 -6.36
CA ILE A 37 12.85 -5.60 -7.25
C ILE A 37 12.18 -6.49 -8.30
N GLN A 38 12.75 -6.52 -9.51
CA GLN A 38 12.44 -7.55 -10.48
C GLN A 38 13.44 -8.70 -10.32
N GLU A 39 12.93 -9.91 -10.18
CA GLU A 39 13.74 -11.13 -10.24
C GLU A 39 13.47 -11.84 -11.57
N GLY A 40 14.55 -12.13 -12.30
CA GLY A 40 14.50 -12.82 -13.59
C GLY A 40 14.21 -11.89 -14.79
N GLU A 41 14.16 -12.51 -15.96
CA GLU A 41 14.01 -11.83 -17.26
C GLU A 41 13.01 -12.57 -18.16
N GLY A 42 12.43 -11.85 -19.13
CA GLY A 42 11.48 -12.42 -20.08
C GLY A 42 10.17 -12.85 -19.42
N THR A 43 9.57 -13.94 -19.93
CA THR A 43 8.24 -14.41 -19.51
C THR A 43 8.19 -15.01 -18.11
N GLY A 44 9.35 -15.27 -17.49
CA GLY A 44 9.46 -15.77 -16.11
C GLY A 44 9.78 -14.70 -15.08
N ALA A 45 9.87 -13.42 -15.48
CA ALA A 45 10.17 -12.34 -14.56
C ALA A 45 9.04 -12.18 -13.52
N THR A 46 9.44 -11.94 -12.27
CA THR A 46 8.52 -11.65 -11.17
C THR A 46 8.95 -10.37 -10.47
N ILE A 47 8.01 -9.71 -9.83
CA ILE A 47 8.25 -8.57 -8.97
C ILE A 47 8.10 -9.03 -7.53
N LYS A 48 9.12 -8.79 -6.71
CA LYS A 48 9.02 -8.89 -5.26
C LYS A 48 9.00 -7.49 -4.67
N ALA A 49 8.02 -7.22 -3.83
CA ALA A 49 7.88 -5.93 -3.18
C ALA A 49 7.68 -6.07 -1.67
N MET A 50 8.11 -5.04 -0.94
CA MET A 50 7.77 -4.82 0.45
C MET A 50 7.12 -3.45 0.57
N ALA A 51 5.93 -3.40 1.15
CA ALA A 51 5.23 -2.15 1.43
C ALA A 51 5.15 -1.92 2.94
N VAL A 52 5.43 -0.68 3.36
CA VAL A 52 5.23 -0.20 4.71
C VAL A 52 3.89 0.53 4.76
N PHE A 53 3.04 0.15 5.70
CA PHE A 53 1.73 0.71 5.92
C PHE A 53 1.69 1.48 7.23
N THR A 54 1.00 2.61 7.22
CA THR A 54 0.60 3.35 8.43
C THR A 54 -0.91 3.18 8.62
N PRO A 55 -1.41 3.15 9.86
CA PRO A 55 -2.84 3.35 10.13
C PRO A 55 -3.34 4.59 9.40
N GLY A 56 -4.46 4.50 8.69
CA GLY A 56 -5.06 5.66 8.05
C GLY A 56 -5.38 6.73 9.09
N TYR A 57 -5.14 8.00 8.75
CA TYR A 57 -5.62 9.09 9.60
C TYR A 57 -7.15 9.01 9.64
N GLN A 58 -7.73 8.77 10.82
CA GLN A 58 -9.11 9.17 11.03
C GLN A 58 -9.08 10.69 11.09
N GLU A 59 -9.63 11.38 10.08
CA GLU A 59 -10.00 12.79 10.25
C GLU A 59 -10.96 12.85 11.43
N GLU A 60 -10.45 13.19 12.62
CA GLU A 60 -11.28 13.60 13.73
C GLU A 60 -11.95 14.93 13.34
N GLY A 61 -13.15 14.83 12.77
CA GLY A 61 -14.13 15.90 12.69
C GLY A 61 -13.84 17.01 11.68
N TYR A 62 -14.36 16.86 10.47
CA TYR A 62 -14.95 18.01 9.78
C TYR A 62 -16.09 18.54 10.68
N VAL A 63 -15.85 19.61 11.43
CA VAL A 63 -16.92 20.43 11.98
C VAL A 63 -17.45 21.27 10.82
N GLU A 64 -18.47 20.75 10.12
CA GLU A 64 -19.31 21.59 9.28
C GLU A 64 -19.94 22.67 10.18
N GLY A 65 -19.50 23.92 10.02
CA GLY A 65 -20.23 25.08 10.54
C GLY A 65 -19.48 26.01 11.50
N SER A 66 -18.29 26.51 11.16
CA SER A 66 -17.85 27.80 11.68
C SER A 66 -17.77 28.83 10.55
N GLU A 67 -18.89 29.51 10.32
CA GLU A 67 -18.88 30.80 9.64
C GLU A 67 -17.99 31.79 10.41
N ALA A 68 -17.16 32.53 9.68
CA ALA A 68 -16.49 33.75 10.14
C ALA A 68 -16.69 34.84 9.09
#